data_AF-A0A2U8VTZ3-F1
#
_entry.id   AF-A0A2U8VTZ3-F1
#
_cell.length_a   1.000
_cell.length_b   1.000
_cell.length_c   1.000
_cell.angle_alpha   90.00
_cell.angle_beta   90.00
_cell.angle_gamma   90.00
#
_symmetry.space_group_name_H-M   'P 1'
#
loop_
_entity.id
_entity.type
_entity.pdbx_description
1 polymer ?
#
loop_
_entity_poly.entity_id
_entity_poly.type
_entity_poly.pdbx_seq_one_letter_code
_entity_poly.pdbx_strand_id
1 'polypeptide(L)' 'MPTTTAHRAPSEAEIRESPDAAAGLRLVRARLDLCTPDERQAFWEAVRRCFGGPAPEEAGT' A
#
# COMPACT_ATOMS: atom_id res chain seq x y z
N MET A 1 14.31 16.89 31.81
CA MET A 1 14.62 17.09 30.38
C MET A 1 13.69 16.21 29.58
N PRO A 2 12.75 16.73 28.76
CA PRO A 2 11.97 15.87 27.90
C PRO A 2 12.86 15.50 26.70
N THR A 3 13.30 14.25 26.63
CA THR A 3 13.90 13.69 25.41
C THR A 3 12.75 13.47 24.43
N THR A 4 12.56 14.39 23.50
CA THR A 4 11.68 14.17 22.36
C THR A 4 12.26 13.03 21.54
N THR A 5 11.73 11.83 21.71
CA THR A 5 11.96 10.74 20.76
C THR A 5 11.37 11.22 19.43
N ALA A 6 12.22 11.60 18.49
CA ALA A 6 11.78 11.90 17.14
C ALA A 6 11.05 10.66 16.61
N HIS A 7 9.73 10.74 16.50
CA HIS A 7 8.93 9.69 15.89
C HIS A 7 9.18 9.76 14.38
N ARG A 8 10.26 9.11 13.95
CA ARG A 8 10.57 8.96 12.53
C ARG A 8 9.51 8.04 11.94
N ALA A 9 8.91 8.46 10.83
CA ALA A 9 8.06 7.57 10.05
C ALA A 9 8.84 6.31 9.65
N PRO A 10 8.26 5.12 9.79
CA PRO A 10 8.92 3.89 9.39
C PRO A 10 9.27 3.94 7.89
N SER A 11 10.42 3.40 7.53
CA SER A 11 10.82 3.24 6.14
C SER A 11 9.91 2.25 5.43
N GLU A 12 9.91 2.28 4.09
CA GLU A 12 9.08 1.37 3.30
C GLU A 12 9.43 -0.11 3.54
N ALA A 13 10.69 -0.42 3.84
CA ALA A 13 11.12 -1.76 4.22
C ALA A 13 10.49 -2.20 5.56
N GLU A 14 10.54 -1.33 6.57
CA GLU A 14 9.93 -1.58 7.89
C GLU A 14 8.40 -1.71 7.79
N ILE A 15 7.76 -0.91 6.93
CA ILE A 15 6.33 -1.03 6.66
C ILE A 15 6.02 -2.37 5.99
N ARG A 16 6.83 -2.82 5.03
CA ARG A 16 6.63 -4.10 4.33
C ARG A 16 6.75 -5.31 5.27
N GLU A 17 7.59 -5.20 6.30
CA GLU A 17 7.75 -6.22 7.34
C GLU A 17 6.67 -6.14 8.43
N SER A 18 5.87 -5.07 8.47
CA SER A 18 4.81 -4.91 9.45
C SER A 18 3.69 -5.94 9.24
N PRO A 19 3.28 -6.67 10.30
CA PRO A 19 2.18 -7.62 10.21
C PRO A 19 0.85 -6.95 9.84
N ASP A 20 0.66 -5.69 10.27
CA ASP A 20 -0.54 -4.92 9.95
C ASP A 20 -0.57 -4.50 8.49
N ALA A 21 0.58 -4.12 7.91
CA ALA A 21 0.68 -3.82 6.49
C ALA A 21 0.41 -5.06 5.63
N ALA A 22 0.95 -6.22 6.04
CA ALA A 22 0.66 -7.49 5.39
C ALA A 22 -0.82 -7.86 5.50
N ALA A 23 -1.44 -7.69 6.67
CA ALA A 23 -2.87 -7.95 6.87
C ALA A 23 -3.74 -7.02 6.01
N GLY A 24 -3.42 -5.72 5.97
CA GLY A 24 -4.11 -4.74 5.13
C GLY A 24 -4.01 -5.06 3.64
N LEU A 25 -2.82 -5.42 3.16
CA LEU A 25 -2.62 -5.81 1.76
C LEU A 25 -3.46 -7.03 1.37
N ARG A 26 -3.60 -8.02 2.25
CA ARG A 26 -4.48 -9.18 2.00
C ARG A 26 -5.94 -8.78 1.85
N LEU A 27 -6.43 -7.84 2.67
CA LEU A 27 -7.81 -7.36 2.58
C LEU A 27 -8.07 -6.62 1.26
N VAL A 28 -7.13 -5.76 0.84
CA VAL A 28 -7.21 -5.07 -0.44
C VAL A 28 -7.25 -6.07 -1.60
N ARG A 29 -6.36 -7.06 -1.60
CA ARG A 29 -6.32 -8.10 -2.65
C ARG A 29 -7.60 -8.92 -2.70
N ALA A 30 -8.09 -9.38 -1.55
CA ALA A 30 -9.34 -10.14 -1.47
C ALA A 30 -10.54 -9.33 -2.04
N ARG A 31 -10.54 -8.01 -1.87
CA ARG A 31 -11.58 -7.15 -2.46
C ARG A 31 -11.40 -7.01 -3.98
N LEU A 32 -10.17 -6.84 -4.46
CA LEU A 32 -9.87 -6.71 -5.89
C LEU A 32 -10.15 -7.99 -6.68
N ASP A 33 -10.01 -9.16 -6.05
CA ASP A 33 -10.37 -10.45 -6.68
C ASP A 33 -11.87 -10.55 -7.00
N LEU A 34 -12.72 -9.81 -6.28
CA LEU A 34 -14.16 -9.73 -6.52
C LEU A 34 -14.56 -8.65 -7.54
N CYS A 35 -13.60 -7.82 -7.97
CA CYS A 35 -13.84 -6.73 -8.91
C CYS A 35 -13.60 -7.18 -10.35
N THR A 36 -14.27 -6.51 -11.28
CA THR A 36 -13.97 -6.66 -12.72
C THR A 36 -12.57 -6.12 -13.03
N PRO A 37 -11.97 -6.51 -14.18
CA PRO A 37 -10.69 -5.95 -14.60
C PRO A 37 -10.68 -4.41 -14.67
N ASP A 38 -11.74 -3.80 -15.21
CA ASP A 38 -11.87 -2.34 -15.31
C ASP A 38 -11.95 -1.67 -13.94
N GLU A 39 -12.67 -2.28 -12.98
CA GLU A 39 -12.77 -1.77 -11.62
C GLU A 39 -11.43 -1.84 -10.88
N ARG A 40 -10.65 -2.90 -11.10
CA ARG A 40 -9.28 -3.01 -10.56
C ARG A 40 -8.37 -1.92 -11.13
N GLN A 41 -8.44 -1.69 -12.44
CA GLN A 41 -7.67 -0.64 -13.09
C GLN A 41 -8.03 0.75 -12.53
N ALA A 42 -9.33 1.05 -12.42
CA ALA A 42 -9.82 2.31 -11.87
C ALA A 42 -9.39 2.52 -10.41
N PHE A 43 -9.39 1.46 -9.60
CA PHE A 43 -8.87 1.51 -8.23
C PHE A 43 -7.41 1.93 -8.22
N TRP A 44 -6.56 1.27 -9.02
CA TRP A 44 -5.15 1.61 -9.03
C TRP A 44 -4.90 3.01 -9.59
N GLU A 45 -5.60 3.44 -10.63
CA GLU A 45 -5.53 4.82 -11.13
C GLU A 45 -5.84 5.85 -10.04
N ALA A 46 -6.87 5.62 -9.23
CA ALA A 46 -7.20 6.47 -8.09
C ALA A 46 -6.10 6.48 -7.03
N VAL A 47 -5.54 5.31 -6.70
CA VAL A 47 -4.39 5.20 -5.77
C VAL A 47 -3.19 6.00 -6.28
N ARG A 48 -2.84 5.87 -7.56
CA ARG A 48 -1.72 6.63 -8.16
C ARG A 48 -1.97 8.13 -8.11
N ARG A 49 -3.19 8.57 -8.44
CA ARG A 49 -3.57 9.99 -8.39
C ARG A 49 -3.45 10.57 -6.99
N CYS A 50 -3.83 9.80 -5.97
CA CYS A 50 -3.85 10.26 -4.58
C CYS A 50 -2.49 10.16 -3.89
N PHE A 51 -1.68 9.15 -4.21
CA PHE A 51 -0.48 8.79 -3.44
C PHE A 51 0.81 8.73 -4.27
N GLY A 52 0.76 8.94 -5.59
CA GLY A 52 1.93 9.09 -6.46
C GLY A 52 2.75 7.81 -6.73
N GLY A 53 2.29 6.62 -6.33
CA GLY A 53 3.00 5.34 -6.52
C GLY A 53 2.59 4.57 -7.79
N PRO A 54 3.40 3.62 -8.30
CA PRO A 54 3.02 2.73 -9.41
C PRO A 54 2.03 1.64 -8.97
N ALA A 55 1.26 1.07 -9.91
CA ALA A 55 0.44 -0.11 -9.62
C ALA A 55 1.33 -1.34 -9.36
N PRO A 56 0.91 -2.29 -8.50
CA PRO A 56 1.72 -3.46 -8.19
C PRO A 56 1.95 -4.39 -9.39
N GLU A 57 1.13 -4.31 -10.44
CA GLU A 57 1.35 -5.04 -11.70
C GLU A 57 2.58 -4.56 -12.50
N GLU A 58 3.08 -3.34 -12.22
CA GLU A 58 4.27 -2.76 -12.83
C GLU A 58 5.55 -3.01 -11.99
N ALA A 59 5.41 -3.61 -10.80
CA ALA A 59 6.52 -3.83 -9.86
C ALA A 59 7.18 -5.22 -9.97
N GLY A 60 6.81 -6.00 -10.99
CA GLY A 60 7.34 -7.32 -11.26
C GLY A 60 7.85 -7.45 -12.70
N THR A 61 9.08 -7.01 -12.95
CA THR A 61 9.97 -7.45 -14.05
C THR A 61 11.40 -7.37 -13.55
#